data_AF-A0A2N5ZSR1-F1
#
_entry.id   AF-A0A2N5ZSR1-F1
#
_cell.length_a   1.000
_cell.length_b   1.000
_cell.length_c   1.000
_cell.angle_alpha   90.00
_cell.angle_beta   90.00
_cell.angle_gamma   90.00
#
_symmetry.space_group_name_H-M   'P 1'
#
loop_
_entity.id
_entity.type
_entity.pdbx_description
1 polymer ?
#
loop_
_entity_poly.entity_id
_entity_poly.type
_entity_poly.pdbx_seq_one_letter_code
_entity_poly.pdbx_strand_id
1 'polypeptide(L)'
;MKKNKYIQFLLILLSAQVLTACSSDAPSQNQEETIDTSNNQNEDSPLVTSTAVSEEKITINHKCIGCNRCVMVDREHFSYQPGSRIPAVKSQENTDSSKLRMAIRHCPTSAIELS
;
A
#
# COMPACT_ATOMS: atom_id res chain seq x y z
N MET A 1 -56.27 -2.89 16.88
CA MET A 1 -55.71 -1.57 17.29
C MET A 1 -54.48 -1.27 16.44
N LYS A 2 -54.58 -0.31 15.51
CA LYS A 2 -53.53 0.04 14.54
C LYS A 2 -52.48 0.91 15.23
N LYS A 3 -51.24 0.42 15.39
CA LYS A 3 -50.13 1.19 15.97
C LYS A 3 -49.56 2.15 14.92
N ASN A 4 -49.52 3.42 15.28
CA ASN A 4 -49.29 4.58 14.42
C ASN A 4 -47.80 4.69 14.04
N LYS A 5 -47.46 4.53 12.75
CA LYS A 5 -46.08 4.45 12.24
C LYS A 5 -45.37 5.80 12.06
N TYR A 6 -45.95 6.90 12.56
CA TYR A 6 -45.50 8.26 12.24
C TYR A 6 -44.54 8.91 13.26
N ILE A 7 -44.17 8.22 14.34
CA ILE A 7 -43.34 8.81 15.42
C ILE A 7 -41.83 8.52 15.24
N GLN A 8 -41.44 7.54 14.43
CA GLN A 8 -40.02 7.21 14.19
C GLN A 8 -39.32 8.11 13.16
N PHE A 9 -40.06 8.93 12.41
CA PHE A 9 -39.49 9.79 11.36
C PHE A 9 -39.02 11.17 11.84
N LEU A 10 -39.11 11.47 13.14
CA LEU A 10 -38.87 12.82 13.70
C LEU A 10 -37.49 13.01 14.36
N LEU A 11 -36.51 12.14 14.07
CA LEU A 11 -35.14 12.20 14.61
C LEU A 11 -34.05 12.16 13.52
N ILE A 12 -34.29 12.76 12.34
CA ILE A 12 -33.34 12.78 11.21
C ILE A 12 -32.96 14.22 10.76
N LEU A 13 -33.15 15.26 11.58
CA LEU A 13 -32.95 16.65 11.11
C LEU A 13 -32.19 17.58 12.06
N LEU A 14 -31.06 17.16 12.66
CA LEU A 14 -30.15 18.12 13.32
C LEU A 14 -28.72 17.57 13.47
N SER A 15 -27.88 17.74 12.43
CA SER A 15 -26.46 18.10 12.56
C SER A 15 -25.84 18.22 11.16
N ALA A 16 -26.16 19.31 10.47
CA ALA A 16 -25.33 19.80 9.38
C ALA A 16 -24.62 21.06 9.86
N GLN A 17 -23.41 21.26 9.33
CA GLN A 17 -22.52 22.45 9.40
C GLN A 17 -21.42 22.38 10.47
N VAL A 18 -20.22 21.96 10.04
CA VAL A 18 -19.06 22.88 9.98
C VAL A 18 -18.25 22.52 8.72
N LEU A 19 -18.31 23.38 7.70
CA LEU A 19 -17.34 23.41 6.60
C LEU A 19 -16.14 24.24 7.09
N THR A 20 -15.02 23.58 7.38
CA THR A 20 -13.75 24.28 7.55
C THR A 20 -13.11 24.45 6.18
N ALA A 21 -13.25 25.65 5.62
CA ALA A 21 -12.48 26.10 4.48
C ALA A 21 -11.06 26.47 4.95
N CYS A 22 -10.05 25.70 4.56
CA CYS A 22 -8.68 26.18 4.57
C CYS A 22 -8.38 26.75 3.18
N SER A 23 -8.46 28.07 3.07
CA SER A 23 -8.03 28.84 1.91
C SER A 23 -6.55 28.60 1.63
N SER A 24 -6.27 28.37 0.36
CA SER A 24 -4.96 28.47 -0.27
C SER A 24 -4.52 29.93 -0.33
N ASP A 25 -3.36 30.24 0.26
CA ASP A 25 -2.58 31.42 -0.12
C ASP A 25 -1.12 30.99 -0.28
N ALA A 26 -0.67 30.95 -1.53
CA ALA A 26 0.73 30.96 -1.89
C ALA A 26 1.20 32.41 -2.02
N PRO A 27 2.43 32.69 -1.60
CA PRO A 27 3.27 33.59 -2.38
C PRO A 27 4.60 32.93 -2.75
N SER A 28 4.85 32.92 -4.06
CA SER A 28 6.15 32.72 -4.68
C SER A 28 7.14 33.77 -4.20
N GLN A 29 8.37 33.39 -3.85
CA GLN A 29 9.58 34.10 -4.26
C GLN A 29 10.73 33.11 -4.46
N ASN A 30 11.29 33.17 -5.67
CA ASN A 30 12.53 32.56 -6.12
C ASN A 30 13.72 33.07 -5.31
N GLN A 31 14.64 32.19 -4.94
CA GLN A 31 16.07 32.47 -5.08
C GLN A 31 16.77 31.25 -5.68
N GLU A 32 17.62 31.61 -6.64
CA GLU A 32 18.33 30.82 -7.62
C GLU A 32 19.64 30.25 -7.05
N GLU A 33 20.32 29.46 -7.88
CA GLU A 33 21.71 28.97 -7.73
C GLU A 33 21.81 27.57 -7.10
N THR A 34 22.30 26.51 -7.77
CA THR A 34 23.14 26.42 -8.96
C THR A 34 22.79 25.18 -9.77
N ILE A 35 22.86 25.35 -11.09
CA ILE A 35 22.89 24.31 -12.10
C ILE A 35 24.19 23.55 -11.94
N ASP A 36 24.13 22.23 -11.77
CA ASP A 36 25.11 21.35 -12.40
C ASP A 36 24.35 20.37 -13.29
N THR A 37 24.36 20.74 -14.57
CA THR A 37 24.00 19.88 -15.68
C THR A 37 25.11 18.87 -15.85
N SER A 38 24.77 17.59 -15.78
CA SER A 38 25.44 16.56 -16.57
C SER A 38 24.46 15.45 -16.88
N ASN A 39 23.73 15.66 -17.99
CA ASN A 39 23.35 14.58 -18.88
C ASN A 39 24.63 13.86 -19.33
N ASN A 40 24.64 12.53 -19.34
CA ASN A 40 24.99 11.89 -20.60
C ASN A 40 24.37 10.51 -20.75
N GLN A 41 23.89 10.31 -21.97
CA GLN A 41 23.23 9.13 -22.50
C GLN A 41 24.23 7.98 -22.62
N ASN A 42 23.67 6.76 -22.57
CA ASN A 42 24.08 5.52 -23.21
C ASN A 42 25.58 5.28 -23.40
N GLU A 43 26.08 4.14 -22.91
CA GLU A 43 26.61 3.09 -23.78
C GLU A 43 26.56 1.74 -23.04
N ASP A 44 26.00 0.77 -23.77
CA ASP A 44 26.33 -0.65 -23.81
C ASP A 44 27.07 -1.25 -22.60
N SER A 45 26.40 -2.13 -21.87
CA SER A 45 27.09 -3.11 -21.02
C SER A 45 26.45 -4.49 -21.21
N PRO A 46 27.27 -5.52 -21.43
CA PRO A 46 26.88 -6.69 -22.18
C PRO A 46 26.03 -7.68 -21.39
N LEU A 47 25.24 -8.39 -22.19
CA LEU A 47 24.80 -9.77 -22.05
C LEU A 47 25.57 -10.64 -21.02
N VAL A 48 24.83 -11.59 -20.48
CA VAL A 48 25.24 -12.79 -19.72
C VAL A 48 25.57 -12.45 -18.26
N THR A 49 24.81 -12.93 -17.28
CA THR A 49 24.91 -14.35 -16.93
C THR A 49 23.73 -14.78 -16.05
N SER A 50 23.01 -15.77 -16.58
CA SER A 50 22.38 -16.90 -15.89
C SER A 50 22.62 -16.92 -14.38
N THR A 51 21.72 -16.34 -13.61
CA THR A 51 21.61 -16.69 -12.19
C THR A 51 20.50 -17.72 -12.11
N ALA A 52 20.83 -18.90 -11.60
CA ALA A 52 19.87 -19.95 -11.31
C ALA A 52 18.62 -19.31 -10.68
N VAL A 53 17.46 -19.50 -11.31
CA VAL A 53 16.18 -19.12 -10.73
C VAL A 53 16.01 -20.00 -9.50
N SER A 54 16.52 -19.55 -8.37
CA SER A 54 16.10 -20.06 -7.07
C SER A 54 14.63 -19.69 -6.96
N GLU A 55 13.76 -20.68 -6.94
CA GLU A 55 12.33 -20.50 -6.71
C GLU A 55 12.14 -20.00 -5.27
N GLU A 56 12.38 -18.71 -5.04
CA GLU A 56 12.09 -18.07 -3.77
C GLU A 56 10.60 -18.19 -3.49
N LYS A 57 10.25 -18.71 -2.32
CA LYS A 57 8.88 -18.89 -1.90
C LYS A 57 8.50 -17.85 -0.86
N ILE A 58 7.44 -17.11 -1.13
CA ILE A 58 6.82 -16.17 -0.22
C ILE A 58 6.02 -16.96 0.83
N THR A 59 6.35 -16.74 2.10
CA THR A 59 5.61 -17.31 3.24
C THR A 59 5.22 -16.26 4.26
N ILE A 60 4.13 -16.53 5.01
CA ILE A 60 3.68 -15.72 6.14
C ILE A 60 3.71 -16.60 7.38
N ASN A 61 4.59 -16.29 8.33
CA ASN A 61 4.76 -17.07 9.54
C ASN A 61 3.80 -16.66 10.67
N HIS A 62 3.90 -17.35 11.80
CA HIS A 62 3.04 -17.17 12.98
C HIS A 62 3.18 -15.81 13.69
N LYS A 63 4.20 -15.00 13.37
CA LYS A 63 4.35 -13.63 13.91
C LYS A 63 3.37 -12.64 13.27
N CYS A 64 2.61 -13.05 12.25
CA CYS A 64 1.66 -12.18 11.59
C CYS A 64 0.49 -11.84 12.53
N ILE A 65 0.30 -10.55 12.79
CA ILE A 65 -0.77 -10.02 13.64
C ILE A 65 -2.02 -9.60 12.84
N GLY A 66 -2.06 -9.85 11.54
CA GLY A 66 -3.21 -9.53 10.68
C GLY A 66 -3.43 -8.03 10.43
N CYS A 67 -2.37 -7.22 10.38
CA CYS A 67 -2.48 -5.79 10.10
C CYS A 67 -2.85 -5.45 8.64
N ASN A 68 -2.80 -6.45 7.74
CA ASN A 68 -3.12 -6.34 6.31
C ASN A 68 -2.35 -5.26 5.52
N ARG A 69 -1.23 -4.76 6.05
CA ARG A 69 -0.40 -3.76 5.36
C ARG A 69 0.22 -4.30 4.05
N CYS A 70 0.60 -5.56 4.02
CA CYS A 70 1.12 -6.20 2.80
C CYS A 70 0.09 -6.18 1.66
N VAL A 71 -1.21 -6.39 1.94
CA VAL A 71 -2.28 -6.29 0.95
C VAL A 71 -2.44 -4.86 0.41
N MET A 72 -2.19 -3.84 1.24
CA MET A 72 -2.27 -2.44 0.80
C MET A 72 -1.07 -2.03 -0.06
N VAL A 73 0.13 -2.51 0.29
CA VAL A 73 1.38 -2.18 -0.42
C VAL A 73 1.52 -3.00 -1.70
N ASP A 74 1.12 -4.27 -1.65
CA ASP A 74 1.36 -5.23 -2.71
C ASP A 74 0.17 -6.19 -2.88
N ARG A 75 -0.76 -5.76 -3.74
CA ARG A 75 -1.93 -6.55 -4.15
C ARG A 75 -1.60 -7.62 -5.17
N GLU A 76 -0.36 -7.73 -5.63
CA GLU A 76 0.04 -8.77 -6.57
C GLU A 76 0.26 -10.08 -5.83
N HIS A 77 0.99 -10.03 -4.71
CA HIS A 77 1.32 -11.20 -3.91
C HIS A 77 0.34 -11.48 -2.79
N PHE A 78 -0.37 -10.47 -2.27
CA PHE A 78 -1.21 -10.62 -1.09
C PHE A 78 -2.68 -10.27 -1.33
N SER A 79 -3.56 -10.97 -0.63
CA SER A 79 -5.00 -10.66 -0.59
C SER A 79 -5.59 -10.84 0.80
N TYR A 80 -6.71 -10.17 1.05
CA TYR A 80 -7.55 -10.48 2.20
C TYR A 80 -8.11 -11.90 2.08
N GLN A 81 -8.12 -12.63 3.18
CA GLN A 81 -8.69 -13.98 3.26
C GLN A 81 -9.98 -13.93 4.09
N PRO A 82 -11.15 -14.22 3.49
CA PRO A 82 -12.42 -14.24 4.24
C PRO A 82 -12.36 -15.19 5.44
N GLY A 83 -12.83 -14.73 6.59
CA GLY A 83 -12.83 -15.52 7.84
C GLY A 83 -11.45 -15.64 8.52
N SER A 84 -10.40 -15.06 7.96
CA SER A 84 -9.06 -15.05 8.55
C SER A 84 -8.62 -13.61 8.83
N ARG A 85 -7.89 -13.42 9.93
CA ARG A 85 -7.17 -12.16 10.19
C ARG A 85 -5.85 -12.10 9.42
N ILE A 86 -5.28 -13.26 9.07
CA ILE A 86 -4.02 -13.39 8.35
C ILE A 86 -4.30 -13.30 6.85
N PRO A 87 -3.61 -12.40 6.11
CA PRO A 87 -3.77 -12.31 4.66
C PRO A 87 -3.23 -13.58 3.98
N ALA A 88 -3.75 -13.88 2.80
CA ALA A 88 -3.27 -14.99 1.98
C ALA A 88 -2.18 -14.52 1.02
N VAL A 89 -1.19 -15.38 0.78
CA VAL A 89 -0.29 -15.26 -0.37
C VAL A 89 -1.01 -15.87 -1.58
N LYS A 90 -1.18 -15.10 -2.65
CA LYS A 90 -1.92 -15.51 -3.85
C LYS A 90 -1.06 -15.62 -5.12
N SER A 91 0.18 -15.13 -5.09
CA SER A 91 1.17 -15.30 -6.16
C SER A 91 2.52 -15.67 -5.57
N GLN A 92 3.29 -16.48 -6.30
CA GLN A 92 4.68 -16.83 -6.03
C GLN A 92 5.60 -16.42 -7.19
N GLU A 93 5.06 -15.70 -8.17
CA GLU A 93 5.81 -15.14 -9.29
C GLU A 93 6.40 -13.78 -8.89
N ASN A 94 7.32 -13.21 -9.66
CA ASN A 94 7.80 -11.83 -9.50
C ASN A 94 8.34 -11.49 -8.07
N THR A 95 9.08 -12.43 -7.48
CA THR A 95 9.57 -12.33 -6.09
C THR A 95 10.66 -11.27 -5.89
N ASP A 96 11.24 -10.77 -6.97
CA ASP A 96 12.21 -9.68 -6.99
C ASP A 96 11.55 -8.28 -7.06
N SER A 97 10.22 -8.22 -7.14
CA SER A 97 9.49 -6.96 -7.31
C SER A 97 9.73 -5.96 -6.19
N SER A 98 9.79 -4.68 -6.56
CA SER A 98 9.96 -3.57 -5.60
C SER A 98 8.80 -3.49 -4.59
N LYS A 99 7.57 -3.83 -5.02
CA LYS A 99 6.38 -3.85 -4.15
C LYS A 99 6.48 -4.95 -3.10
N LEU A 100 6.92 -6.15 -3.46
CA LEU A 100 7.12 -7.23 -2.50
C LEU A 100 8.20 -6.87 -1.48
N ARG A 101 9.34 -6.33 -1.95
CA ARG A 101 10.40 -5.81 -1.08
C ARG A 101 9.89 -4.72 -0.13
N MET A 102 8.98 -3.85 -0.58
CA MET A 102 8.33 -2.86 0.29
C MET A 102 7.37 -3.51 1.28
N ALA A 103 6.56 -4.47 0.87
CA ALA A 103 5.62 -5.18 1.74
C ALA A 103 6.35 -5.91 2.88
N ILE A 104 7.47 -6.58 2.57
CA ILE A 104 8.36 -7.22 3.55
C ILE A 104 8.90 -6.18 4.54
N ARG A 105 9.51 -5.09 4.06
CA ARG A 105 10.09 -4.04 4.92
C ARG A 105 9.07 -3.35 5.83
N HIS A 106 7.84 -3.19 5.37
CA HIS A 106 6.80 -2.52 6.13
C HIS A 106 6.00 -3.45 7.05
N CYS A 107 6.29 -4.75 7.07
CA CYS A 107 5.66 -5.68 8.00
C CYS A 107 6.14 -5.40 9.44
N PRO A 108 5.28 -4.93 10.36
CA PRO A 108 5.71 -4.48 11.69
C PRO A 108 6.24 -5.62 12.57
N THR A 109 5.97 -6.87 12.21
CA THR A 109 6.39 -8.06 12.94
C THR A 109 7.35 -8.95 12.15
N SER A 110 7.84 -8.48 11.01
CA SER A 110 8.74 -9.22 10.11
C SER A 110 8.23 -10.64 9.82
N ALA A 111 6.93 -10.78 9.60
CA ALA A 111 6.28 -12.08 9.43
C ALA A 111 6.31 -12.61 7.98
N ILE A 112 6.80 -11.82 7.02
CA ILE A 112 6.87 -12.17 5.59
C ILE A 112 8.31 -12.56 5.27
N GLU A 113 8.50 -13.75 4.73
CA GLU A 113 9.81 -14.33 4.45
C GLU A 113 9.87 -14.84 2.99
N LEU A 114 11.06 -14.78 2.39
CA LEU A 114 11.43 -15.44 1.14
C LEU A 114 12.34 -16.62 1.51
N SER A 115 12.00 -17.82 1.07
CA SER A 115 12.71 -19.08 1.37
C SER A 115 13.06 -19.87 0.13
#